data_AF-D4IPK0-F1
#
_entry.id   AF-D4IPK0-F1
#
_cell.length_a   1.000
_cell.length_b   1.000
_cell.length_c   1.000
_cell.angle_alpha   90.00
_cell.angle_beta   90.00
_cell.angle_gamma   90.00
#
_symmetry.space_group_name_H-M   'P 1'
#
loop_
_entity.id
_entity.type
_entity.pdbx_description
1 polymer ?
#
loop_
_entity_poly.entity_id
_entity_poly.type
_entity_poly.pdbx_seq_one_letter_code
_entity_poly.pdbx_strand_id
1 'polypeptide(L)'
;MNNRAYAVDILRGLAIVGMVLSGYIAWNPDLPAWLFHAQLPPPSFVFDASVAGITWVDLVFPFFLFSMGAAFPLSLGRRLNRGDPPRRIVVSILKRGLLLAFFAVALGNTGLWTLDAVLQRPVVSALVTMTVWGAFFAMFVRIPGFIPRQNGWLNAGGIAVLAVLMGVYRWLGVGVSVVRSDIIILILADVVVAGSLIWWLTRRNLWLRMGIVALIAALKLGAAVPGSWNEAVWNFSPVPWLFRTEFLQYLCIVLPGSVAGDLFARWLARGQQEERPALSGQIAAAGLTALLLAVNMWGLFTRTLTLNLVLTLALGAAAWMLLRKPRTGIESLLYRLFTTGFFWLLLGLAFESLEEGVKKDPATVSYFFITAGMASHVLLVTSVLLRKGRSRGGLLVLCGQNPMIAYTAAGYVVVPLLVFADRAVALPWLWGQCGCVMGVGRGVIVTLLMMLFTAAFTRSKIFWRT
;
A
#
# COMPACT_ATOMS: atom_id res chain seq x y z
N MET A 1 5.49 13.30 24.69
CA MET A 1 5.42 11.88 24.26
C MET A 1 4.86 11.82 22.84
N ASN A 2 5.53 11.12 21.92
CA ASN A 2 5.13 11.07 20.50
C ASN A 2 3.81 10.29 20.32
N ASN A 3 2.71 11.02 20.15
CA ASN A 3 1.35 10.51 19.96
C ASN A 3 1.20 9.96 18.51
N ARG A 4 1.86 8.83 18.23
CA ARG A 4 1.94 8.20 16.90
C ARG A 4 1.14 6.91 16.85
N ALA A 5 0.35 6.72 15.80
CA ALA A 5 -0.42 5.50 15.56
C ALA A 5 0.48 4.40 14.95
N TYR A 6 1.29 3.73 15.78
CA TYR A 6 2.22 2.68 15.34
C TYR A 6 1.53 1.52 14.60
N ALA A 7 0.28 1.19 14.92
CA ALA A 7 -0.47 0.15 14.20
C ALA A 7 -0.65 0.48 12.70
N VAL A 8 -0.87 1.76 12.38
CA VAL A 8 -0.97 2.23 10.98
C VAL A 8 0.37 2.13 10.26
N ASP A 9 1.48 2.43 10.95
CA ASP A 9 2.82 2.22 10.39
C ASP A 9 3.09 0.72 10.19
N ILE A 10 2.67 -0.17 11.09
CA ILE A 10 2.81 -1.63 10.91
C ILE A 10 2.03 -2.11 9.70
N LEU A 11 0.76 -1.69 9.53
CA LEU A 11 -0.03 -2.08 8.36
C LEU A 11 0.66 -1.66 7.06
N ARG A 12 1.15 -0.42 7.00
CA ARG A 12 1.90 0.09 5.83
C ARG A 12 3.20 -0.69 5.62
N GLY A 13 3.90 -1.00 6.71
CA GLY A 13 5.12 -1.80 6.72
C GLY A 13 4.90 -3.23 6.20
N LEU A 14 3.84 -3.88 6.66
CA LEU A 14 3.42 -5.20 6.21
C LEU A 14 3.11 -5.19 4.71
N ALA A 15 2.36 -4.19 4.25
CA ALA A 15 2.04 -4.02 2.84
C ALA A 15 3.30 -3.84 1.97
N ILE A 16 4.22 -2.95 2.35
CA ILE A 16 5.42 -2.70 1.55
C ILE A 16 6.40 -3.87 1.54
N VAL A 17 6.55 -4.55 2.68
CA VAL A 17 7.36 -5.76 2.80
C VAL A 17 6.75 -6.90 1.98
N GLY A 18 5.42 -7.04 2.01
CA GLY A 18 4.70 -8.04 1.20
C GLY A 18 4.81 -7.77 -0.31
N MET A 19 4.72 -6.50 -0.74
CA MET A 19 4.94 -6.11 -2.14
C MET A 19 6.34 -6.51 -2.64
N VAL A 20 7.37 -6.22 -1.85
CA VAL A 20 8.74 -6.61 -2.22
C VAL A 20 8.91 -8.13 -2.17
N LEU A 21 8.42 -8.80 -1.13
CA LEU A 21 8.54 -10.25 -1.00
C LEU A 21 7.93 -10.96 -2.21
N SER A 22 6.68 -10.66 -2.54
CA SER A 22 5.99 -11.26 -3.69
C SER A 22 6.66 -10.95 -5.02
N GLY A 23 7.15 -9.72 -5.22
CA GLY A 23 7.85 -9.32 -6.45
C GLY A 23 9.22 -9.98 -6.66
N TYR A 24 9.82 -10.56 -5.62
CA TYR A 24 11.16 -11.18 -5.68
C TYR A 24 11.16 -12.70 -5.43
N ILE A 25 10.02 -13.31 -5.12
CA ILE A 25 9.87 -14.77 -5.19
C ILE A 25 10.03 -15.18 -6.66
N ALA A 26 10.91 -16.14 -6.92
CA ALA A 26 11.12 -16.62 -8.30
C ALA A 26 9.87 -17.31 -8.85
N TRP A 27 9.57 -17.09 -10.12
CA TRP A 27 8.50 -17.78 -10.85
C TRP A 27 8.93 -19.22 -11.13
N ASN A 28 8.64 -20.10 -10.17
CA ASN A 28 8.88 -21.53 -10.27
C ASN A 28 7.52 -22.27 -10.33
N PRO A 29 7.27 -23.08 -11.38
CA PRO A 29 6.02 -23.84 -11.56
C PRO A 29 5.60 -24.73 -10.39
N ASP A 30 6.56 -25.25 -9.63
CA ASP A 30 6.32 -26.17 -8.52
C ASP A 30 6.00 -25.45 -7.20
N LEU A 31 6.06 -24.11 -7.18
CA LEU A 31 5.65 -23.33 -6.03
C LEU A 31 4.13 -23.26 -5.93
N PRO A 32 3.56 -23.29 -4.71
CA PRO A 32 2.12 -23.26 -4.54
C PRO A 32 1.52 -21.92 -4.99
N ALA A 33 0.39 -21.99 -5.68
CA ALA A 33 -0.27 -20.84 -6.32
C ALA A 33 -0.62 -19.68 -5.36
N TRP A 34 -0.84 -19.95 -4.07
CA TRP A 34 -1.13 -18.92 -3.08
C TRP A 34 0.05 -17.96 -2.81
N LEU A 35 1.26 -18.25 -3.32
CA LEU A 35 2.42 -17.36 -3.28
C LEU A 35 2.43 -16.28 -4.37
N PHE A 36 1.51 -16.34 -5.34
CA PHE A 36 1.43 -15.44 -6.49
C PHE A 36 0.06 -14.77 -6.56
N HIS A 37 -0.14 -13.87 -7.53
CA HIS A 37 -1.46 -13.30 -7.81
C HIS A 37 -2.42 -14.40 -8.28
N ALA A 38 -3.67 -14.37 -7.81
CA ALA A 38 -4.66 -15.40 -8.20
C ALA A 38 -4.86 -15.48 -9.72
N GLN A 39 -4.81 -14.35 -10.42
CA GLN A 39 -4.95 -14.25 -11.88
C GLN A 39 -3.64 -14.50 -12.65
N LEU A 40 -2.53 -14.83 -11.97
CA LEU A 40 -1.25 -15.23 -12.58
C LEU A 40 -0.74 -16.53 -11.91
N PRO A 41 -1.50 -17.63 -11.98
CA PRO A 41 -1.14 -18.84 -11.26
C PRO A 41 0.03 -19.59 -11.94
N PRO A 42 0.82 -20.37 -11.17
CA PRO A 42 1.66 -21.42 -11.74
C PRO A 42 0.80 -22.50 -12.42
N PRO A 43 1.34 -23.26 -13.38
CA PRO A 43 2.74 -23.29 -13.81
C PRO A 43 3.10 -22.26 -14.91
N SER A 44 2.09 -21.69 -15.59
CA SER A 44 2.31 -20.89 -16.80
C SER A 44 2.67 -19.43 -16.49
N PHE A 45 2.23 -18.89 -15.35
CA PHE A 45 2.36 -17.46 -15.01
C PHE A 45 1.80 -16.54 -16.10
N VAL A 46 0.80 -17.02 -16.83
CA VAL A 46 0.07 -16.26 -17.85
C VAL A 46 -1.15 -15.65 -17.18
N PHE A 47 -1.41 -14.37 -17.47
CA PHE A 47 -2.54 -13.65 -16.91
C PHE A 47 -3.87 -14.24 -17.41
N ASP A 48 -4.77 -14.54 -16.49
CA ASP A 48 -6.13 -15.03 -16.78
C ASP A 48 -7.17 -14.28 -15.93
N ALA A 49 -7.93 -13.40 -16.57
CA ALA A 49 -8.98 -12.60 -15.94
C ALA A 49 -10.24 -13.40 -15.56
N SER A 50 -10.39 -14.64 -16.05
CA SER A 50 -11.50 -15.52 -15.70
C SER A 50 -11.32 -16.16 -14.32
N VAL A 51 -10.08 -16.19 -13.80
CA VAL A 51 -9.78 -16.80 -12.50
C VAL A 51 -10.25 -15.87 -11.37
N ALA A 52 -11.35 -16.26 -10.74
CA ALA A 52 -11.83 -15.65 -9.52
C ALA A 52 -11.03 -16.12 -8.30
N GLY A 53 -10.93 -15.25 -7.29
CA GLY A 53 -10.21 -15.49 -6.06
C GLY A 53 -9.11 -14.47 -5.82
N ILE A 54 -8.56 -14.52 -4.60
CA ILE A 54 -7.47 -13.67 -4.15
C ILE A 54 -6.51 -14.45 -3.27
N THR A 55 -5.24 -14.09 -3.31
CA THR A 55 -4.20 -14.59 -2.40
C THR A 55 -3.75 -13.49 -1.44
N TRP A 56 -2.80 -13.79 -0.54
CA TRP A 56 -2.22 -12.75 0.31
C TRP A 56 -1.46 -11.69 -0.50
N VAL A 57 -0.93 -12.05 -1.67
CA VAL A 57 -0.26 -11.13 -2.58
C VAL A 57 -1.24 -10.07 -3.09
N ASP A 58 -2.50 -10.44 -3.25
CA ASP A 58 -3.54 -9.51 -3.70
C ASP A 58 -3.97 -8.53 -2.60
N LEU A 59 -3.57 -8.74 -1.34
CA LEU A 59 -3.92 -7.87 -0.21
C LEU A 59 -2.96 -6.70 0.02
N VAL A 60 -1.71 -6.86 -0.40
CA VAL A 60 -0.63 -5.93 -0.01
C VAL A 60 -0.89 -4.51 -0.53
N PHE A 61 -1.38 -4.37 -1.76
CA PHE A 61 -1.66 -3.07 -2.35
C PHE A 61 -2.87 -2.36 -1.71
N PRO A 62 -4.05 -3.01 -1.56
CA PRO A 62 -5.15 -2.44 -0.79
C PRO A 62 -4.80 -2.08 0.65
N PHE A 63 -3.99 -2.90 1.33
CA PHE A 63 -3.55 -2.59 2.70
C PHE A 63 -2.70 -1.32 2.74
N PHE A 64 -1.85 -1.12 1.72
CA PHE A 64 -1.10 0.11 1.54
C PHE A 64 -2.03 1.32 1.36
N LEU A 65 -3.01 1.23 0.45
CA LEU A 65 -4.00 2.28 0.19
C LEU A 65 -4.84 2.61 1.43
N PHE A 66 -5.31 1.59 2.15
CA PHE A 66 -6.06 1.77 3.39
C PHE A 66 -5.21 2.51 4.44
N SER A 67 -3.94 2.14 4.59
CA SER A 67 -3.00 2.80 5.51
C SER A 67 -2.70 4.26 5.12
N MET A 68 -2.78 4.58 3.83
CA MET A 68 -2.69 5.95 3.33
C MET A 68 -3.94 6.75 3.73
N GLY A 69 -5.13 6.20 3.50
CA GLY A 69 -6.39 6.82 3.93
C GLY A 69 -6.40 7.09 5.43
N ALA A 70 -5.98 6.11 6.24
CA ALA A 70 -5.85 6.25 7.69
C ALA A 70 -4.87 7.36 8.11
N ALA A 71 -3.93 7.75 7.25
CA ALA A 71 -2.98 8.82 7.52
C ALA A 71 -3.56 10.22 7.28
N PHE A 72 -4.66 10.40 6.52
CA PHE A 72 -5.22 11.72 6.25
C PHE A 72 -5.67 12.44 7.53
N PRO A 73 -6.50 11.84 8.40
CA PRO A 73 -6.91 12.50 9.65
C PRO A 73 -5.75 12.79 10.59
N LEU A 74 -4.79 11.86 10.63
CA LEU A 74 -3.62 11.94 11.50
C LEU A 74 -2.62 13.01 11.06
N SER A 75 -2.58 13.39 9.78
CA SER A 75 -1.65 14.38 9.25
C SER A 75 -2.32 15.73 8.95
N LEU A 76 -3.38 15.72 8.15
CA LEU A 76 -4.13 16.91 7.77
C LEU A 76 -4.98 17.45 8.91
N GLY A 77 -5.57 16.58 9.75
CA GLY A 77 -6.36 16.99 10.91
C GLY A 77 -5.57 17.88 11.87
N ARG A 78 -4.29 17.56 12.11
CA ARG A 78 -3.41 18.40 12.94
C ARG A 78 -3.17 19.79 12.34
N ARG A 79 -2.96 19.88 11.03
CA ARG A 79 -2.76 21.16 10.33
C ARG A 79 -4.02 22.02 10.35
N LEU A 80 -5.17 21.40 10.11
CA LEU A 80 -6.47 22.04 10.19
C LEU A 80 -6.77 22.55 11.61
N ASN A 81 -6.48 21.76 12.64
CA ASN A 81 -6.70 22.17 14.03
C ASN A 81 -5.73 23.28 14.48
N ARG A 82 -4.55 23.40 13.84
CA ARG A 82 -3.62 24.51 14.04
C ARG A 82 -4.08 25.81 13.35
N GLY A 83 -5.08 25.75 12.47
CA GLY A 83 -5.56 26.90 11.71
C GLY A 83 -4.73 27.21 10.45
N ASP A 84 -4.06 26.21 9.85
CA ASP A 84 -3.41 26.41 8.54
C ASP A 84 -4.44 26.92 7.50
N PRO A 85 -4.11 27.94 6.68
CA PRO A 85 -5.05 28.51 5.73
C PRO A 85 -5.42 27.49 4.62
N PRO A 86 -6.69 27.47 4.14
CA PRO A 86 -7.16 26.50 3.14
C PRO A 86 -6.28 26.40 1.89
N ARG A 87 -5.83 27.55 1.35
CA ARG A 87 -4.92 27.60 0.18
C ARG A 87 -3.65 26.79 0.41
N ARG A 88 -3.05 26.87 1.60
CA ARG A 88 -1.82 26.14 1.95
C ARG A 88 -2.05 24.64 2.09
N ILE A 89 -3.27 24.23 2.42
CA ILE A 89 -3.65 22.81 2.48
C ILE A 89 -3.81 22.27 1.06
N VAL A 90 -4.58 22.95 0.21
CA VAL A 90 -4.79 22.56 -1.20
C VAL A 90 -3.46 22.49 -1.95
N VAL A 91 -2.63 23.52 -1.89
CA VAL A 91 -1.31 23.54 -2.55
C VAL A 91 -0.43 22.39 -2.06
N SER A 92 -0.48 22.06 -0.77
CA SER A 92 0.27 20.94 -0.21
C SER A 92 -0.23 19.58 -0.70
N ILE A 93 -1.52 19.41 -0.92
CA ILE A 93 -2.12 18.18 -1.45
C ILE A 93 -1.74 18.03 -2.93
N LEU A 94 -1.92 19.09 -3.72
CA LEU A 94 -1.61 19.07 -5.16
C LEU A 94 -0.12 18.86 -5.42
N LYS A 95 0.75 19.53 -4.65
CA LYS A 95 2.20 19.33 -4.74
C LYS A 95 2.59 17.87 -4.48
N ARG A 96 1.98 17.24 -3.47
CA ARG A 96 2.22 15.84 -3.13
C ARG A 96 1.79 14.90 -4.27
N GLY A 97 0.62 15.14 -4.85
CA GLY A 97 0.15 14.40 -6.04
C GLY A 97 1.11 14.54 -7.21
N LEU A 98 1.50 15.77 -7.56
CA LEU A 98 2.39 16.04 -8.68
C LEU A 98 3.78 15.40 -8.49
N LEU A 99 4.34 15.44 -7.28
CA LEU A 99 5.62 14.78 -6.98
C LEU A 99 5.51 13.26 -7.08
N LEU A 100 4.38 12.66 -6.67
CA LEU A 100 4.16 11.23 -6.84
C LEU A 100 3.95 10.84 -8.30
N ALA A 101 3.24 11.64 -9.09
CA ALA A 101 3.06 11.39 -10.53
C ALA A 101 4.39 11.45 -11.27
N PHE A 102 5.22 12.48 -11.03
CA PHE A 102 6.57 12.55 -11.58
C PHE A 102 7.41 11.34 -11.14
N PHE A 103 7.32 10.96 -9.87
CA PHE A 103 8.02 9.80 -9.34
C PHE A 103 7.57 8.49 -10.01
N ALA A 104 6.28 8.33 -10.28
CA ALA A 104 5.74 7.19 -11.02
C ALA A 104 6.30 7.12 -12.45
N VAL A 105 6.32 8.24 -13.16
CA VAL A 105 6.88 8.32 -14.52
C VAL A 105 8.36 7.98 -14.50
N ALA A 106 9.14 8.58 -13.60
CA ALA A 106 10.56 8.30 -13.48
C ALA A 106 10.80 6.80 -13.19
N LEU A 107 10.14 6.23 -12.18
CA LEU A 107 10.26 4.80 -11.85
C LEU A 107 9.93 3.88 -13.02
N GLY A 108 8.88 4.19 -13.79
CA GLY A 108 8.48 3.42 -14.96
C GLY A 108 9.49 3.44 -16.11
N ASN A 109 10.40 4.43 -16.14
CA ASN A 109 11.36 4.60 -17.23
C ASN A 109 12.81 4.27 -16.84
N THR A 110 13.15 4.28 -15.55
CA THR A 110 14.55 4.21 -15.08
C THR A 110 14.96 2.88 -14.45
N GLY A 111 14.22 1.79 -14.70
CA GLY A 111 14.50 0.49 -14.09
C GLY A 111 15.84 -0.12 -14.51
N LEU A 112 16.43 -0.93 -13.62
CA LEU A 112 17.66 -1.69 -13.88
C LEU A 112 17.52 -2.57 -15.12
N TRP A 113 16.47 -3.39 -15.15
CA TRP A 113 16.22 -4.38 -16.21
C TRP A 113 15.98 -3.73 -17.57
N THR A 114 15.27 -2.60 -17.59
CA THR A 114 15.02 -1.85 -18.83
C THR A 114 16.29 -1.26 -19.42
N LEU A 115 17.23 -0.84 -18.57
CA LEU A 115 18.53 -0.32 -19.02
C LEU A 115 19.44 -1.47 -19.46
N ASP A 116 19.47 -2.56 -18.70
CA ASP A 116 20.35 -3.70 -18.97
C ASP A 116 19.99 -4.44 -20.25
N ALA A 117 18.70 -4.50 -20.59
CA ALA A 117 18.23 -5.04 -21.87
C ALA A 117 18.83 -4.31 -23.09
N VAL A 118 19.20 -3.03 -22.95
CA VAL A 118 19.79 -2.22 -24.02
C VAL A 118 21.31 -2.20 -23.93
N LEU A 119 21.88 -1.99 -22.74
CA LEU A 119 23.33 -1.86 -22.56
C LEU A 119 24.08 -3.19 -22.54
N GLN A 120 23.42 -4.27 -22.10
CA GLN A 120 24.03 -5.59 -21.87
C GLN A 120 25.31 -5.53 -21.01
N ARG A 121 25.36 -4.58 -20.08
CA ARG A 121 26.50 -4.32 -19.19
C ARG A 121 26.00 -4.23 -17.75
N PRO A 122 25.76 -5.37 -17.07
CA PRO A 122 25.08 -5.41 -15.76
C PRO A 122 25.68 -4.49 -14.70
N VAL A 123 27.01 -4.38 -14.65
CA VAL A 123 27.72 -3.51 -13.70
C VAL A 123 27.46 -2.02 -13.98
N VAL A 124 27.47 -1.62 -15.25
CA VAL A 124 27.17 -0.24 -15.65
C VAL A 124 25.70 0.07 -15.40
N SER A 125 24.80 -0.84 -15.77
CA SER A 125 23.36 -0.75 -15.50
C SER A 125 23.09 -0.57 -14.00
N ALA A 126 23.78 -1.33 -13.15
CA ALA A 126 23.70 -1.24 -11.69
C ALA A 126 24.18 0.12 -11.16
N LEU A 127 25.31 0.65 -11.64
CA LEU A 127 25.83 1.96 -11.25
C LEU A 127 24.87 3.10 -11.63
N VAL A 128 24.35 3.07 -12.86
CA VAL A 128 23.38 4.07 -13.33
C VAL A 128 22.09 3.99 -12.50
N THR A 129 21.61 2.78 -12.21
CA THR A 129 20.42 2.57 -11.38
C THR A 129 20.61 3.11 -9.95
N MET A 130 21.79 2.92 -9.35
CA MET A 130 22.10 3.52 -8.04
C MET A 130 22.21 5.06 -8.12
N THR A 131 22.67 5.61 -9.24
CA THR A 131 22.67 7.06 -9.49
C THR A 131 21.24 7.60 -9.55
N VAL A 132 20.33 6.89 -10.23
CA VAL A 132 18.90 7.19 -10.23
C VAL A 132 18.34 7.16 -8.81
N TRP A 133 18.72 6.16 -7.99
CA TRP A 133 18.30 6.13 -6.58
C TRP A 133 18.80 7.33 -5.79
N GLY A 134 20.05 7.75 -6.01
CA GLY A 134 20.61 8.97 -5.41
C GLY A 134 19.81 10.22 -5.80
N ALA A 135 19.33 10.29 -7.04
CA ALA A 135 18.48 11.38 -7.51
C ALA A 135 17.07 11.34 -6.89
N PHE A 136 16.46 10.15 -6.74
CA PHE A 136 15.22 9.98 -5.94
C PHE A 136 15.42 10.38 -4.49
N PHE A 137 16.57 10.02 -3.91
CA PHE A 137 16.93 10.41 -2.55
C PHE A 137 17.00 11.92 -2.42
N ALA A 138 17.72 12.61 -3.31
CA ALA A 138 17.77 14.07 -3.35
C ALA A 138 16.38 14.70 -3.52
N MET A 139 15.53 14.13 -4.40
CA MET A 139 14.17 14.63 -4.66
C MET A 139 13.28 14.64 -3.41
N PHE A 140 13.41 13.66 -2.51
CA PHE A 140 12.48 13.48 -1.39
C PHE A 140 13.07 13.71 0.00
N VAL A 141 14.39 13.66 0.16
CA VAL A 141 15.01 13.74 1.47
C VAL A 141 14.71 15.07 2.16
N ARG A 142 14.56 15.01 3.48
CA ARG A 142 14.59 16.19 4.34
C ARG A 142 15.73 16.02 5.33
N ILE A 143 16.84 16.70 5.08
CA ILE A 143 18.05 16.59 5.91
C ILE A 143 17.82 17.39 7.20
N PRO A 144 17.95 16.74 8.39
CA PRO A 144 17.94 17.47 9.66
C PRO A 144 19.06 18.51 9.69
N GLY A 145 18.73 19.76 10.02
CA GLY A 145 19.68 20.88 10.06
C GLY A 145 19.65 21.79 8.83
N PHE A 146 19.10 21.34 7.70
CA PHE A 146 18.94 22.20 6.52
C PHE A 146 17.73 23.12 6.66
N ILE A 147 17.87 24.39 6.27
CA ILE A 147 16.74 25.32 6.20
C ILE A 147 15.77 24.92 5.06
N PRO A 148 14.50 25.35 5.08
CA PRO A 148 13.52 24.95 4.07
C PRO A 148 13.95 25.23 2.62
N ARG A 149 14.68 26.33 2.39
CA ARG A 149 15.18 26.71 1.06
C ARG A 149 16.28 25.75 0.56
N GLN A 150 17.20 25.33 1.43
CA GLN A 150 18.26 24.37 1.09
C GLN A 150 17.68 23.02 0.72
N ASN A 151 16.74 22.50 1.53
CA ASN A 151 16.01 21.29 1.16
C ASN A 151 15.20 21.50 -0.14
N GLY A 152 14.66 22.69 -0.38
CA GLY A 152 13.97 23.02 -1.63
C GLY A 152 14.88 22.87 -2.86
N TRP A 153 16.09 23.42 -2.81
CA TRP A 153 17.08 23.32 -3.89
C TRP A 153 17.59 21.90 -4.10
N LEU A 154 17.84 21.15 -3.02
CA LEU A 154 18.22 19.74 -3.10
C LEU A 154 17.14 18.92 -3.83
N ASN A 155 15.88 19.11 -3.43
CA ASN A 155 14.76 18.40 -4.04
C ASN A 155 14.59 18.78 -5.52
N ALA A 156 14.74 20.07 -5.86
CA ALA A 156 14.70 20.53 -7.25
C ALA A 156 15.86 19.96 -8.09
N GLY A 157 17.06 19.90 -7.51
CA GLY A 157 18.23 19.28 -8.13
C GLY A 157 18.00 17.79 -8.42
N GLY A 158 17.42 17.04 -7.46
CA GLY A 158 17.04 15.65 -7.68
C GLY A 158 16.07 15.46 -8.85
N ILE A 159 15.05 16.32 -8.95
CA ILE A 159 14.09 16.32 -10.08
C ILE A 159 14.81 16.61 -11.41
N ALA A 160 15.69 17.61 -11.45
CA ALA A 160 16.44 17.96 -12.64
C ALA A 160 17.36 16.82 -13.10
N VAL A 161 18.08 16.19 -12.16
CA VAL A 161 18.94 15.03 -12.45
C VAL A 161 18.11 13.85 -12.98
N LEU A 162 16.93 13.56 -12.41
CA LEU A 162 16.05 12.52 -12.93
C LEU A 162 15.57 12.81 -14.35
N ALA A 163 15.22 14.07 -14.66
CA ALA A 163 14.84 14.47 -16.01
C ALA A 163 16.00 14.28 -17.01
N VAL A 164 17.22 14.66 -16.62
CA VAL A 164 18.43 14.43 -17.43
C VAL A 164 18.69 12.94 -17.62
N LEU A 165 18.62 12.13 -16.55
CA LEU A 165 18.82 10.68 -16.62
C LEU A 165 17.79 10.01 -17.53
N MET A 166 16.51 10.41 -17.50
CA MET A 166 15.52 9.93 -18.47
C MET A 166 15.88 10.32 -19.91
N GLY A 167 16.44 11.52 -20.13
CA GLY A 167 17.00 11.93 -21.41
C GLY A 167 18.19 11.05 -21.85
N VAL A 168 19.08 10.70 -20.92
CA VAL A 168 20.22 9.80 -21.17
C VAL A 168 19.74 8.39 -21.51
N TYR A 169 18.76 7.85 -20.78
CA TYR A 169 18.15 6.55 -21.10
C TYR A 169 17.59 6.54 -22.52
N ARG A 170 16.89 7.62 -22.91
CA ARG A 170 16.38 7.80 -24.27
C ARG A 170 17.51 7.84 -25.31
N TRP A 171 18.57 8.60 -25.04
CA TRP A 171 19.73 8.71 -25.92
C TRP A 171 20.47 7.38 -26.10
N LEU A 172 20.52 6.55 -25.04
CA LEU A 172 21.07 5.19 -25.08
C LEU A 172 20.17 4.18 -25.80
N GLY A 173 18.99 4.57 -26.28
CA GLY A 173 18.06 3.71 -27.01
C GLY A 173 16.96 3.07 -26.18
N VAL A 174 16.83 3.40 -24.88
CA VAL A 174 15.69 2.96 -24.07
C VAL A 174 14.43 3.72 -24.50
N GLY A 175 13.33 3.01 -24.75
CA GLY A 175 12.04 3.62 -25.09
C GLY A 175 11.42 4.40 -23.93
N VAL A 176 11.87 5.62 -23.68
CA VAL A 176 11.36 6.49 -22.61
C VAL A 176 10.08 7.18 -23.04
N SER A 177 9.05 7.11 -22.21
CA SER A 177 7.73 7.73 -22.45
C SER A 177 7.13 8.25 -21.15
N VAL A 178 6.52 9.43 -21.19
CA VAL A 178 5.79 10.01 -20.06
C VAL A 178 4.54 9.21 -19.69
N VAL A 179 3.98 8.44 -20.62
CA VAL A 179 2.82 7.57 -20.37
C VAL A 179 3.26 6.25 -19.71
N ARG A 180 4.54 5.88 -19.82
CA ARG A 180 5.10 4.74 -19.08
C ARG A 180 5.36 5.17 -17.64
N SER A 181 4.59 4.62 -16.72
CA SER A 181 4.67 4.96 -15.30
C SER A 181 4.53 3.71 -14.44
N ASP A 182 5.13 3.74 -13.25
CA ASP A 182 4.83 2.78 -12.20
C ASP A 182 3.36 2.90 -11.78
N ILE A 183 2.58 1.84 -12.03
CA ILE A 183 1.13 1.84 -11.84
C ILE A 183 0.73 2.03 -10.37
N ILE A 184 1.49 1.44 -9.44
CA ILE A 184 1.22 1.53 -8.01
C ILE A 184 1.38 3.00 -7.58
N ILE A 185 2.51 3.63 -7.92
CA ILE A 185 2.78 5.02 -7.53
C ILE A 185 1.84 6.01 -8.24
N LEU A 186 1.46 5.77 -9.51
CA LEU A 186 0.52 6.65 -10.20
C LEU A 186 -0.88 6.59 -9.58
N ILE A 187 -1.37 5.39 -9.24
CA ILE A 187 -2.63 5.26 -8.48
C ILE A 187 -2.54 6.07 -7.18
N LEU A 188 -1.43 5.96 -6.44
CA LEU A 188 -1.21 6.71 -5.20
C LEU A 188 -1.26 8.23 -5.43
N ALA A 189 -0.74 8.73 -6.55
CA ALA A 189 -0.77 10.15 -6.90
C ALA A 189 -2.21 10.67 -7.05
N ASP A 190 -3.08 9.89 -7.70
CA ASP A 190 -4.48 10.27 -7.92
C ASP A 190 -5.30 10.17 -6.64
N VAL A 191 -5.23 9.03 -5.95
CA VAL A 191 -6.05 8.80 -4.76
C VAL A 191 -5.61 9.64 -3.58
N VAL A 192 -4.34 10.05 -3.48
CA VAL A 192 -3.90 10.93 -2.41
C VAL A 192 -4.50 12.32 -2.57
N VAL A 193 -4.61 12.82 -3.80
CA VAL A 193 -5.20 14.13 -4.09
C VAL A 193 -6.70 14.07 -3.84
N ALA A 194 -7.40 13.18 -4.55
CA ALA A 194 -8.86 13.06 -4.43
C ALA A 194 -9.29 12.67 -3.02
N GLY A 195 -8.66 11.66 -2.43
CA GLY A 195 -8.98 11.17 -1.09
C GLY A 195 -8.73 12.19 0.01
N SER A 196 -7.64 12.98 -0.08
CA SER A 196 -7.38 14.05 0.90
C SER A 196 -8.41 15.17 0.81
N LEU A 197 -8.79 15.57 -0.41
CA LEU A 197 -9.80 16.61 -0.64
C LEU A 197 -11.19 16.15 -0.17
N ILE A 198 -11.61 14.95 -0.57
CA ILE A 198 -12.88 14.35 -0.14
C ILE A 198 -12.93 14.24 1.39
N TRP A 199 -11.88 13.71 2.03
CA TRP A 199 -11.83 13.64 3.48
C TRP A 199 -11.91 15.03 4.12
N TRP A 200 -11.19 16.02 3.59
CA TRP A 200 -11.22 17.38 4.14
C TRP A 200 -12.63 18.00 4.06
N LEU A 201 -13.29 17.89 2.90
CA LEU A 201 -14.66 18.39 2.68
C LEU A 201 -15.70 17.66 3.54
N THR A 202 -15.49 16.36 3.78
CA THR A 202 -16.41 15.50 4.55
C THR A 202 -15.96 15.25 5.99
N ARG A 203 -14.97 15.99 6.50
CA ARG A 203 -14.35 15.72 7.83
C ARG A 203 -15.34 15.73 8.99
N ARG A 204 -16.45 16.48 8.85
CA ARG A 204 -17.53 16.59 9.85
C ARG A 204 -18.73 15.69 9.56
N ASN A 205 -18.82 15.12 8.36
CA ASN A 205 -19.98 14.35 7.93
C ASN A 205 -19.53 13.00 7.35
N LEU A 206 -19.55 11.97 8.21
CA LEU A 206 -19.20 10.61 7.82
C LEU A 206 -20.16 10.04 6.77
N TRP A 207 -21.46 10.32 6.89
CA TRP A 207 -22.47 9.83 5.96
C TRP A 207 -22.23 10.32 4.54
N LEU A 208 -21.91 11.60 4.37
CA LEU A 208 -21.55 12.15 3.07
C LEU A 208 -20.32 11.44 2.48
N ARG A 209 -19.31 11.15 3.30
CA ARG A 209 -18.12 10.42 2.85
C ARG A 209 -18.45 8.99 2.40
N MET A 210 -19.31 8.29 3.13
CA MET A 210 -19.73 6.93 2.75
C MET A 210 -20.66 6.95 1.53
N GLY A 211 -21.49 8.00 1.38
CA GLY A 211 -22.26 8.25 0.18
C GLY A 211 -21.37 8.41 -1.06
N ILE A 212 -20.24 9.13 -0.94
CA ILE A 212 -19.26 9.23 -2.02
C ILE A 212 -18.65 7.85 -2.37
N VAL A 213 -18.35 7.01 -1.38
CA VAL A 213 -17.90 5.63 -1.64
C VAL A 213 -18.94 4.85 -2.44
N ALA A 214 -20.21 4.93 -2.04
CA ALA A 214 -21.31 4.27 -2.75
C ALA A 214 -21.47 4.79 -4.20
N LEU A 215 -21.36 6.11 -4.40
CA LEU A 215 -21.42 6.72 -5.74
C LEU A 215 -20.26 6.28 -6.64
N ILE A 216 -19.04 6.15 -6.10
CA ILE A 216 -17.88 5.66 -6.86
C ILE A 216 -18.06 4.19 -7.25
N ALA A 217 -18.54 3.35 -6.32
CA ALA A 217 -18.84 1.95 -6.62
C ALA A 217 -19.95 1.83 -7.67
N ALA A 218 -21.01 2.64 -7.59
CA ALA A 218 -22.07 2.68 -8.58
C ALA A 218 -21.55 3.18 -9.95
N LEU A 219 -20.68 4.20 -9.97
CA LEU A 219 -20.06 4.70 -11.19
C LEU A 219 -19.25 3.61 -11.89
N LYS A 220 -18.47 2.84 -11.12
CA LYS A 220 -17.69 1.70 -11.63
C LYS A 220 -18.60 0.64 -12.25
N LEU A 221 -19.62 0.18 -11.51
CA LEU A 221 -20.53 -0.86 -11.98
C LEU A 221 -21.29 -0.39 -13.23
N GLY A 222 -21.73 0.87 -13.26
CA GLY A 222 -22.37 1.47 -14.42
C GLY A 222 -21.43 1.60 -15.63
N ALA A 223 -20.14 1.83 -15.40
CA ALA A 223 -19.15 1.94 -16.47
C ALA A 223 -18.92 0.62 -17.24
N ALA A 224 -19.35 -0.51 -16.67
CA ALA A 224 -19.34 -1.80 -17.38
C ALA A 224 -20.43 -1.90 -18.46
N VAL A 225 -21.39 -0.95 -18.52
CA VAL A 225 -22.44 -0.90 -19.54
C VAL A 225 -21.95 -0.08 -20.74
N PRO A 226 -21.72 -0.69 -21.91
CA PRO A 226 -21.23 0.02 -23.10
C PRO A 226 -22.21 1.12 -23.55
N GLY A 227 -21.67 2.28 -23.94
CA GLY A 227 -22.43 3.44 -24.38
C GLY A 227 -23.07 4.25 -23.24
N SER A 228 -22.84 3.89 -21.98
CA SER A 228 -23.38 4.63 -20.84
C SER A 228 -22.60 5.93 -20.57
N TRP A 229 -23.25 6.91 -19.94
CA TRP A 229 -22.56 8.12 -19.47
C TRP A 229 -21.50 7.79 -18.40
N ASN A 230 -21.72 6.70 -17.64
CA ASN A 230 -20.76 6.19 -16.67
C ASN A 230 -19.45 5.77 -17.35
N GLU A 231 -19.52 5.03 -18.45
CA GLU A 231 -18.35 4.64 -19.26
C GLU A 231 -17.62 5.88 -19.79
N ALA A 232 -18.35 6.87 -20.31
CA ALA A 232 -17.76 8.11 -20.79
C ALA A 232 -16.99 8.86 -19.70
N VAL A 233 -17.55 8.96 -18.49
CA VAL A 233 -16.87 9.55 -17.32
C VAL A 233 -15.68 8.70 -16.90
N TRP A 234 -15.82 7.38 -16.87
CA TRP A 234 -14.77 6.45 -16.44
C TRP A 234 -13.53 6.52 -17.33
N ASN A 235 -13.75 6.67 -18.63
CA ASN A 235 -12.69 6.76 -19.65
C ASN A 235 -12.18 8.20 -19.83
N PHE A 236 -12.80 9.21 -19.22
CA PHE A 236 -12.36 10.60 -19.32
C PHE A 236 -11.07 10.82 -18.52
N SER A 237 -9.93 10.86 -19.22
CA SER A 237 -8.60 11.10 -18.65
C SER A 237 -7.88 12.19 -19.45
N PRO A 238 -8.08 13.49 -19.13
CA PRO A 238 -7.56 14.58 -19.94
C PRO A 238 -6.03 14.64 -19.98
N VAL A 239 -5.37 14.14 -18.93
CA VAL A 239 -3.90 14.08 -18.83
C VAL A 239 -3.51 12.67 -18.36
N PRO A 240 -3.54 11.64 -19.23
CA PRO A 240 -3.45 10.22 -18.82
C PRO A 240 -2.16 9.81 -18.11
N TRP A 241 -1.08 10.59 -18.27
CA TRP A 241 0.18 10.38 -17.57
C TRP A 241 0.15 10.89 -16.12
N LEU A 242 -0.75 11.84 -15.82
CA LEU A 242 -0.88 12.49 -14.52
C LEU A 242 -2.10 12.00 -13.75
N PHE A 243 -3.21 11.78 -14.44
CA PHE A 243 -4.50 11.49 -13.83
C PHE A 243 -5.32 10.55 -14.72
N ARG A 244 -5.89 9.51 -14.10
CA ARG A 244 -6.88 8.64 -14.73
C ARG A 244 -8.10 8.45 -13.84
N THR A 245 -9.28 8.69 -14.40
CA THR A 245 -10.53 8.59 -13.64
C THR A 245 -10.76 7.16 -13.10
N GLU A 246 -10.34 6.14 -13.85
CA GLU A 246 -10.40 4.74 -13.42
C GLU A 246 -9.67 4.48 -12.08
N PHE A 247 -8.60 5.23 -11.75
CA PHE A 247 -7.87 5.06 -10.49
C PHE A 247 -8.65 5.59 -9.28
N LEU A 248 -9.68 6.41 -9.48
CA LEU A 248 -10.55 6.87 -8.39
C LEU A 248 -11.35 5.72 -7.77
N GLN A 249 -11.48 4.57 -8.45
CA GLN A 249 -12.11 3.38 -7.88
C GLN A 249 -11.47 2.92 -6.57
N TYR A 250 -10.15 3.13 -6.42
CA TYR A 250 -9.41 2.77 -5.22
C TYR A 250 -9.75 3.66 -4.02
N LEU A 251 -10.52 4.75 -4.21
CA LEU A 251 -11.12 5.50 -3.10
C LEU A 251 -12.12 4.65 -2.29
N CYS A 252 -12.67 3.58 -2.87
CA CYS A 252 -13.45 2.58 -2.15
C CYS A 252 -12.65 1.84 -1.07
N ILE A 253 -11.31 1.91 -1.09
CA ILE A 253 -10.42 1.42 -0.02
C ILE A 253 -9.89 2.57 0.85
N VAL A 254 -9.47 3.67 0.21
CA VAL A 254 -8.84 4.81 0.89
C VAL A 254 -9.83 5.52 1.83
N LEU A 255 -11.09 5.71 1.42
CA LEU A 255 -12.07 6.41 2.25
C LEU A 255 -12.51 5.60 3.47
N PRO A 256 -12.76 4.27 3.41
CA PRO A 256 -12.83 3.43 4.61
C PRO A 256 -11.58 3.52 5.48
N GLY A 257 -10.39 3.56 4.89
CA GLY A 257 -9.14 3.81 5.60
C GLY A 257 -9.16 5.13 6.38
N SER A 258 -9.69 6.20 5.80
CA SER A 258 -9.83 7.49 6.48
C SER A 258 -10.75 7.43 7.71
N VAL A 259 -11.75 6.53 7.72
CA VAL A 259 -12.60 6.29 8.90
C VAL A 259 -11.78 5.68 10.02
N ALA A 260 -10.94 4.68 9.73
CA ALA A 260 -9.99 4.13 10.70
C ALA A 260 -9.03 5.21 11.22
N GLY A 261 -8.55 6.09 10.33
CA GLY A 261 -7.74 7.25 10.72
C GLY A 261 -8.45 8.19 11.71
N ASP A 262 -9.75 8.47 11.50
CA ASP A 262 -10.56 9.30 12.41
C ASP A 262 -10.74 8.61 13.77
N LEU A 263 -10.83 7.27 13.79
CA LEU A 263 -10.88 6.49 15.04
C LEU A 263 -9.57 6.61 15.82
N PHE A 264 -8.42 6.44 15.16
CA PHE A 264 -7.11 6.63 15.78
C PHE A 264 -6.90 8.08 16.25
N ALA A 265 -7.31 9.07 15.45
CA ALA A 265 -7.16 10.48 15.81
C ALA A 265 -7.95 10.81 17.08
N ARG A 266 -9.20 10.33 17.19
CA ARG A 266 -10.03 10.49 18.40
C ARG A 266 -9.44 9.77 19.61
N TRP A 267 -8.95 8.55 19.43
CA TRP A 267 -8.31 7.79 20.50
C TRP A 267 -7.04 8.49 21.01
N LEU A 268 -6.16 8.94 20.12
CA LEU A 268 -4.94 9.66 20.46
C LEU A 268 -5.24 10.99 21.19
N ALA A 269 -6.33 11.67 20.82
CA ALA A 269 -6.72 12.94 21.44
C ALA A 269 -7.22 12.78 22.89
N ARG A 270 -7.78 11.62 23.27
CA ARG A 270 -8.31 11.36 24.61
C ARG A 270 -7.23 11.15 25.69
N GLY A 271 -5.97 11.01 25.31
CA GLY A 271 -4.87 10.75 26.26
C GLY A 271 -4.92 9.32 26.85
N GLN A 272 -3.82 8.89 27.47
CA GLN A 272 -3.66 7.52 28.00
C GLN A 272 -4.08 7.37 29.48
N GLN A 273 -4.96 8.22 30.01
CA GLN A 273 -5.35 8.23 31.43
C GLN A 273 -6.37 7.15 31.83
N GLU A 274 -6.52 6.09 31.04
CA GLU A 274 -7.51 5.04 31.33
C GLU A 274 -6.85 3.84 32.01
N GLU A 275 -7.58 3.22 32.94
CA GLU A 275 -7.27 1.92 33.52
C GLU A 275 -6.90 0.93 32.42
N ARG A 276 -5.84 0.14 32.64
CA ARG A 276 -5.41 -0.87 31.68
C ARG A 276 -6.40 -2.04 31.73
N PRO A 277 -7.25 -2.25 30.70
CA PRO A 277 -8.20 -3.35 30.72
C PRO A 277 -7.46 -4.68 30.61
N ALA A 278 -8.12 -5.76 31.05
CA ALA A 278 -7.62 -7.12 30.97
C ALA A 278 -7.23 -7.49 29.53
N LEU A 279 -5.97 -7.85 29.33
CA LEU A 279 -5.40 -8.12 28.00
C LEU A 279 -5.93 -9.44 27.39
N SER A 280 -6.38 -10.39 28.22
CA SER A 280 -6.82 -11.74 27.81
C SER A 280 -7.98 -11.71 26.82
N GLY A 281 -9.05 -10.97 27.11
CA GLY A 281 -10.21 -10.85 26.23
C GLY A 281 -9.88 -10.21 24.88
N GLN A 282 -8.95 -9.25 24.87
CA GLN A 282 -8.50 -8.59 23.64
C GLN A 282 -7.60 -9.49 22.79
N ILE A 283 -6.78 -10.33 23.42
CA ILE A 283 -5.97 -11.34 22.73
C ILE A 283 -6.89 -12.37 22.08
N ALA A 284 -7.92 -12.85 22.78
CA ALA A 284 -8.89 -13.79 22.22
C ALA A 284 -9.62 -13.16 21.02
N ALA A 285 -10.09 -11.91 21.14
CA ALA A 285 -10.71 -11.19 20.03
C ALA A 285 -9.76 -10.98 18.84
N ALA A 286 -8.49 -10.65 19.10
CA ALA A 286 -7.47 -10.54 18.05
C ALA A 286 -7.16 -11.90 17.39
N GLY A 287 -7.15 -12.99 18.16
CA GLY A 287 -6.98 -14.35 17.65
C GLY A 287 -8.12 -14.77 16.72
N LEU A 288 -9.37 -14.56 17.16
CA LEU A 288 -10.55 -14.79 16.31
C LEU A 288 -10.54 -13.92 15.06
N THR A 289 -10.15 -12.66 15.20
CA THR A 289 -10.03 -11.74 14.06
C THR A 289 -8.92 -12.20 13.10
N ALA A 290 -7.78 -12.67 13.59
CA ALA A 290 -6.72 -13.22 12.74
C ALA A 290 -7.16 -14.50 12.02
N LEU A 291 -7.90 -15.37 12.70
CA LEU A 291 -8.50 -16.57 12.10
C LEU A 291 -9.52 -16.19 11.03
N LEU A 292 -10.34 -15.15 11.27
CA LEU A 292 -11.28 -14.61 10.29
C LEU A 292 -10.60 -14.17 8.99
N LEU A 293 -9.42 -13.54 9.07
CA LEU A 293 -8.62 -13.22 7.88
C LEU A 293 -8.15 -14.49 7.15
N ALA A 294 -7.62 -15.46 7.89
CA ALA A 294 -7.13 -16.71 7.30
C ALA A 294 -8.23 -17.51 6.60
N VAL A 295 -9.42 -17.58 7.21
CA VAL A 295 -10.61 -18.22 6.64
C VAL A 295 -11.02 -17.54 5.34
N ASN A 296 -11.09 -16.21 5.31
CA ASN A 296 -11.45 -15.48 4.08
C ASN A 296 -10.40 -15.65 2.98
N MET A 297 -9.11 -15.64 3.33
CA MET A 297 -8.05 -15.93 2.36
C MET A 297 -8.20 -17.33 1.76
N TRP A 298 -8.34 -18.34 2.61
CA TRP A 298 -8.50 -19.71 2.16
C TRP A 298 -9.78 -19.92 1.35
N GLY A 299 -10.91 -19.42 1.84
CA GLY A 299 -12.23 -19.64 1.25
C GLY A 299 -12.41 -18.94 -0.09
N LEU A 300 -11.90 -17.71 -0.23
CA LEU A 300 -11.94 -16.97 -1.50
C LEU A 300 -10.96 -17.53 -2.53
N PHE A 301 -9.81 -18.04 -2.09
CA PHE A 301 -8.82 -18.69 -2.96
C PHE A 301 -9.31 -20.07 -3.45
N THR A 302 -9.82 -20.91 -2.55
CA THR A 302 -10.32 -22.25 -2.87
C THR A 302 -11.73 -22.27 -3.44
N ARG A 303 -12.38 -21.10 -3.55
CA ARG A 303 -13.77 -20.94 -4.02
C ARG A 303 -14.80 -21.70 -3.18
N THR A 304 -14.50 -21.98 -1.91
CA THR A 304 -15.43 -22.60 -0.95
C THR A 304 -16.35 -21.55 -0.30
N LEU A 305 -17.08 -20.80 -1.15
CA LEU A 305 -17.72 -19.53 -0.81
C LEU A 305 -18.80 -19.64 0.29
N THR A 306 -19.69 -20.63 0.20
CA THR A 306 -20.76 -20.81 1.20
C THR A 306 -20.19 -21.11 2.58
N LEU A 307 -19.20 -22.00 2.64
CA LEU A 307 -18.51 -22.33 3.90
C LEU A 307 -17.74 -21.12 4.42
N ASN A 308 -17.06 -20.38 3.54
CA ASN A 308 -16.38 -19.14 3.89
C ASN A 308 -17.33 -18.12 4.54
N LEU A 309 -18.53 -17.93 3.96
CA LEU A 309 -19.53 -17.01 4.50
C LEU A 309 -20.04 -17.45 5.87
N VAL A 310 -20.37 -18.73 6.04
CA VAL A 310 -20.84 -19.28 7.33
C VAL A 310 -19.77 -19.12 8.41
N LEU A 311 -18.52 -19.50 8.12
CA LEU A 311 -17.41 -19.33 9.06
C LEU A 311 -17.13 -17.86 9.35
N THR A 312 -17.25 -16.98 8.36
CA THR A 312 -17.10 -15.53 8.52
C THR A 312 -18.13 -14.96 9.49
N LEU A 313 -19.40 -15.36 9.35
CA LEU A 313 -20.47 -14.93 10.25
C LEU A 313 -20.27 -15.49 11.67
N ALA A 314 -19.91 -16.76 11.80
CA ALA A 314 -19.69 -17.40 13.09
C ALA A 314 -18.50 -16.78 13.86
N LEU A 315 -17.34 -16.68 13.22
CA LEU A 315 -16.15 -16.06 13.80
C LEU A 315 -16.35 -14.57 14.06
N GLY A 316 -17.05 -13.88 13.16
CA GLY A 316 -17.39 -12.48 13.29
C GLY A 316 -18.31 -12.22 14.48
N ALA A 317 -19.34 -13.03 14.67
CA ALA A 317 -20.23 -12.95 15.83
C ALA A 317 -19.49 -13.23 17.14
N ALA A 318 -18.62 -14.25 17.17
CA ALA A 318 -17.79 -14.56 18.34
C ALA A 318 -16.85 -13.40 18.71
N ALA A 319 -16.12 -12.84 17.73
CA ALA A 319 -15.25 -11.69 17.96
C ALA A 319 -16.05 -10.44 18.38
N TRP A 320 -17.22 -10.20 17.78
CA TRP A 320 -18.12 -9.12 18.18
C TRP A 320 -18.58 -9.26 19.63
N MET A 321 -18.96 -10.48 20.06
CA MET A 321 -19.40 -10.74 21.43
C MET A 321 -18.33 -10.39 22.47
N LEU A 322 -17.04 -10.61 22.15
CA LEU A 322 -15.92 -10.23 23.00
C LEU A 322 -15.67 -8.71 23.03
N LEU A 323 -16.01 -7.99 21.97
CA LEU A 323 -15.70 -6.56 21.81
C LEU A 323 -16.87 -5.60 22.11
N ARG A 324 -18.12 -6.10 22.11
CA ARG A 324 -19.36 -5.28 22.11
C ARG A 324 -19.59 -4.40 23.35
N LYS A 325 -18.88 -4.62 24.45
CA LYS A 325 -19.01 -3.83 25.69
C LYS A 325 -17.70 -3.09 26.03
N PRO A 326 -17.28 -2.10 25.22
CA PRO A 326 -16.05 -1.37 25.46
C PRO A 326 -16.18 -0.48 26.71
N ARG A 327 -15.22 -0.58 27.63
CA ARG A 327 -15.15 0.24 28.86
C ARG A 327 -14.08 1.33 28.76
N THR A 328 -13.04 1.05 27.99
CA THR A 328 -11.91 1.97 27.75
C THR A 328 -11.93 2.50 26.31
N GLY A 329 -11.27 3.62 26.07
CA GLY A 329 -11.03 4.21 24.76
C GLY A 329 -10.26 3.28 23.82
N ILE A 330 -9.32 2.46 24.32
CA ILE A 330 -8.69 1.42 23.49
C ILE A 330 -9.69 0.34 23.09
N GLU A 331 -10.55 -0.13 23.99
CA GLU A 331 -11.61 -1.09 23.64
C GLU A 331 -12.62 -0.47 22.67
N SER A 332 -12.94 0.81 22.83
CA SER A 332 -13.80 1.54 21.89
C SER A 332 -13.17 1.62 20.50
N LEU A 333 -11.85 1.84 20.43
CA LEU A 333 -11.09 1.80 19.17
C LEU A 333 -11.16 0.39 18.54
N LEU A 334 -10.84 -0.66 19.29
CA LEU A 334 -10.86 -2.04 18.80
C LEU A 334 -12.26 -2.46 18.33
N TYR A 335 -13.29 -2.17 19.13
CA TYR A 335 -14.69 -2.43 18.78
C TYR A 335 -15.11 -1.73 17.49
N ARG A 336 -14.74 -0.46 17.31
CA ARG A 336 -15.09 0.32 16.10
C ARG A 336 -14.28 -0.12 14.88
N LEU A 337 -13.00 -0.45 15.03
CA LEU A 337 -12.19 -1.04 13.95
C LEU A 337 -12.79 -2.38 13.50
N PHE A 338 -13.19 -3.22 14.46
CA PHE A 338 -13.83 -4.50 14.17
C PHE A 338 -15.16 -4.30 13.45
N THR A 339 -16.10 -3.54 14.02
CA THR A 339 -17.44 -3.42 13.43
C THR A 339 -17.45 -2.74 12.07
N THR A 340 -16.62 -1.71 11.87
CA THR A 340 -16.44 -1.10 10.55
C THR A 340 -15.77 -2.04 9.56
N GLY A 341 -14.72 -2.76 9.98
CA GLY A 341 -14.04 -3.76 9.14
C GLY A 341 -14.95 -4.92 8.75
N PHE A 342 -15.72 -5.42 9.69
CA PHE A 342 -16.65 -6.52 9.49
C PHE A 342 -17.79 -6.13 8.55
N PHE A 343 -18.31 -4.90 8.66
CA PHE A 343 -19.27 -4.36 7.69
C PHE A 343 -18.71 -4.37 6.26
N TRP A 344 -17.50 -3.83 6.03
CA TRP A 344 -16.90 -3.81 4.70
C TRP A 344 -16.61 -5.21 4.17
N LEU A 345 -16.16 -6.12 5.03
CA LEU A 345 -15.95 -7.52 4.66
C LEU A 345 -17.25 -8.18 4.20
N LEU A 346 -18.33 -8.06 4.98
CA LEU A 346 -19.63 -8.62 4.62
C LEU A 346 -20.21 -7.98 3.36
N LEU A 347 -20.08 -6.66 3.21
CA LEU A 347 -20.51 -5.97 1.99
C LEU A 347 -19.76 -6.49 0.76
N GLY A 348 -18.44 -6.67 0.87
CA GLY A 348 -17.64 -7.22 -0.20
C GLY A 348 -17.96 -8.68 -0.53
N LEU A 349 -18.23 -9.51 0.48
CA LEU A 349 -18.73 -10.88 0.29
C LEU A 349 -20.13 -10.91 -0.34
N ALA A 350 -20.99 -9.95 -0.05
CA ALA A 350 -22.30 -9.82 -0.69
C ALA A 350 -22.18 -9.45 -2.18
N PHE A 351 -21.15 -8.68 -2.54
CA PHE A 351 -20.81 -8.36 -3.93
C PHE A 351 -19.99 -9.46 -4.64
N GLU A 352 -19.63 -10.55 -3.96
CA GLU A 352 -18.70 -11.54 -4.51
C GLU A 352 -19.21 -12.19 -5.79
N SER A 353 -20.52 -12.42 -5.91
CA SER A 353 -21.12 -12.99 -7.12
C SER A 353 -21.17 -12.03 -8.31
N LEU A 354 -20.98 -10.72 -8.11
CA LEU A 354 -20.90 -9.76 -9.21
C LEU A 354 -19.52 -9.81 -9.89
N GLU A 355 -19.45 -9.30 -11.12
CA GLU A 355 -18.21 -9.22 -11.90
C GLU A 355 -17.49 -10.59 -12.02
N GLU A 356 -18.27 -11.68 -11.93
CA GLU A 356 -17.82 -13.09 -11.96
C GLU A 356 -16.84 -13.48 -10.85
N GLY A 357 -16.95 -12.87 -9.66
CA GLY A 357 -16.11 -13.23 -8.51
C GLY A 357 -15.19 -12.11 -8.04
N VAL A 358 -14.65 -12.27 -6.84
CA VAL A 358 -13.59 -11.37 -6.34
C VAL A 358 -12.32 -11.49 -7.20
N LYS A 359 -11.83 -10.38 -7.78
CA LYS A 359 -10.60 -10.34 -8.59
C LYS A 359 -9.82 -9.05 -8.36
N LYS A 360 -8.48 -9.14 -8.41
CA LYS A 360 -7.59 -7.97 -8.34
C LYS A 360 -7.48 -7.26 -9.68
N ASP A 361 -7.42 -8.00 -10.78
CA ASP A 361 -7.21 -7.49 -12.13
C ASP A 361 -8.13 -8.24 -13.11
N PRO A 362 -9.16 -7.60 -13.71
CA PRO A 362 -9.66 -6.27 -13.34
C PRO A 362 -10.18 -6.25 -11.90
N ALA A 363 -9.92 -5.16 -11.19
CA ALA A 363 -10.28 -5.02 -9.78
C ALA A 363 -11.80 -4.95 -9.61
N THR A 364 -12.41 -5.86 -8.86
CA THR A 364 -13.87 -5.87 -8.64
C THR A 364 -14.30 -5.05 -7.43
N VAL A 365 -15.57 -4.65 -7.38
CA VAL A 365 -16.16 -3.96 -6.22
C VAL A 365 -16.06 -4.83 -4.96
N SER A 366 -16.29 -6.14 -5.11
CA SER A 366 -16.07 -7.13 -4.06
C SER A 366 -14.65 -7.05 -3.50
N TYR A 367 -13.64 -6.99 -4.37
CA TYR A 367 -12.23 -6.90 -3.98
C TYR A 367 -11.94 -5.67 -3.13
N PHE A 368 -12.47 -4.49 -3.49
CA PHE A 368 -12.25 -3.27 -2.71
C PHE A 368 -12.79 -3.38 -1.28
N PHE A 369 -14.02 -3.87 -1.11
CA PHE A 369 -14.65 -3.92 0.21
C PHE A 369 -14.12 -5.07 1.08
N ILE A 370 -13.89 -6.25 0.49
CA ILE A 370 -13.24 -7.39 1.18
C ILE A 370 -11.87 -6.96 1.73
N THR A 371 -11.04 -6.33 0.90
CA THR A 371 -9.70 -5.92 1.30
C THR A 371 -9.69 -4.75 2.28
N ALA A 372 -10.63 -3.79 2.17
CA ALA A 372 -10.81 -2.73 3.16
C ALA A 372 -11.21 -3.29 4.54
N GLY A 373 -12.10 -4.29 4.56
CA GLY A 373 -12.51 -4.98 5.78
C GLY A 373 -11.35 -5.70 6.46
N MET A 374 -10.59 -6.49 5.70
CA MET A 374 -9.41 -7.19 6.20
C MET A 374 -8.31 -6.23 6.66
N ALA A 375 -8.09 -5.10 5.98
CA ALA A 375 -7.12 -4.09 6.41
C ALA A 375 -7.46 -3.52 7.80
N SER A 376 -8.74 -3.25 8.06
CA SER A 376 -9.22 -2.80 9.39
C SER A 376 -9.01 -3.89 10.46
N HIS A 377 -9.26 -5.15 10.12
CA HIS A 377 -8.99 -6.29 11.01
C HIS A 377 -7.48 -6.44 11.32
N VAL A 378 -6.58 -6.25 10.36
CA VAL A 378 -5.14 -6.19 10.62
C VAL A 378 -4.78 -5.05 11.57
N LEU A 379 -5.42 -3.87 11.45
CA LEU A 379 -5.19 -2.78 12.41
C LEU A 379 -5.62 -3.14 13.82
N LEU A 380 -6.74 -3.86 13.98
CA LEU A 380 -7.15 -4.37 15.29
C LEU A 380 -6.10 -5.32 15.86
N VAL A 381 -5.70 -6.34 15.09
CA VAL A 381 -4.73 -7.35 15.53
C VAL A 381 -3.41 -6.69 15.91
N THR A 382 -2.87 -5.82 15.05
CA THR A 382 -1.61 -5.12 15.30
C THR A 382 -1.69 -4.15 16.49
N SER A 383 -2.85 -3.53 16.73
CA SER A 383 -3.08 -2.68 17.91
C SER A 383 -3.00 -3.49 19.21
N VAL A 384 -3.57 -4.71 19.24
CA VAL A 384 -3.45 -5.61 20.40
C VAL A 384 -2.02 -6.13 20.55
N LEU A 385 -1.36 -6.52 19.47
CA LEU A 385 0.03 -7.00 19.51
C LEU A 385 1.02 -5.96 20.04
N LEU A 386 0.84 -4.69 19.68
CA LEU A 386 1.63 -3.57 20.20
C LEU A 386 1.48 -3.37 21.70
N ARG A 387 0.36 -3.78 22.30
CA ARG A 387 0.17 -3.75 23.77
C ARG A 387 0.97 -4.83 24.49
N LYS A 388 1.27 -5.97 23.84
CA LYS A 388 2.10 -7.05 24.39
C LYS A 388 3.60 -6.71 24.42
N GLY A 389 3.98 -5.48 24.06
CA GLY A 389 5.39 -5.05 24.06
C GLY A 389 6.17 -5.41 22.79
N ARG A 390 5.52 -5.98 21.75
CA ARG A 390 6.17 -6.13 20.43
C ARG A 390 6.59 -4.75 19.93
N SER A 391 7.89 -4.61 19.64
CA SER A 391 8.58 -3.33 19.74
C SER A 391 8.04 -2.28 18.76
N ARG A 392 7.80 -1.08 19.28
CA ARG A 392 7.51 0.14 18.51
C ARG A 392 8.67 0.55 17.56
N GLY A 393 9.76 -0.22 17.55
CA GLY A 393 10.93 -0.09 16.67
C GLY A 393 11.21 -1.35 15.83
N GLY A 394 10.24 -2.26 15.68
CA GLY A 394 10.37 -3.43 14.81
C GLY A 394 10.54 -3.02 13.34
N LEU A 395 11.16 -3.89 12.54
CA LEU A 395 11.48 -3.58 11.14
C LEU A 395 10.25 -3.17 10.32
N LEU A 396 9.09 -3.81 10.54
CA LEU A 396 7.83 -3.43 9.88
C LEU A 396 7.44 -1.99 10.18
N VAL A 397 7.55 -1.55 11.45
CA VAL A 397 7.30 -0.15 11.80
C VAL A 397 8.27 0.73 11.02
N LEU A 398 9.57 0.44 11.09
CA LEU A 398 10.59 1.29 10.48
C LEU A 398 10.43 1.42 8.96
N CYS A 399 10.02 0.34 8.28
CA CYS A 399 9.70 0.36 6.85
C CYS A 399 8.41 1.16 6.57
N GLY A 400 7.37 0.98 7.37
CA GLY A 400 6.11 1.71 7.24
C GLY A 400 6.23 3.22 7.53
N GLN A 401 7.23 3.63 8.29
CA GLN A 401 7.56 5.05 8.50
C GLN A 401 8.26 5.69 7.30
N ASN A 402 8.90 4.88 6.44
CA ASN A 402 9.62 5.35 5.27
C ASN A 402 9.32 4.48 4.03
N PRO A 403 8.04 4.43 3.61
CA PRO A 403 7.57 3.47 2.62
C PRO A 403 8.15 3.69 1.22
N MET A 404 8.50 4.93 0.86
CA MET A 404 9.06 5.22 -0.48
C MET A 404 10.52 4.75 -0.60
N ILE A 405 11.31 4.82 0.48
CA ILE A 405 12.62 4.16 0.51
C ILE A 405 12.44 2.65 0.42
N ALA A 406 11.56 2.06 1.24
CA ALA A 406 11.31 0.62 1.19
C ALA A 406 10.88 0.12 -0.20
N TYR A 407 9.99 0.87 -0.88
CA TYR A 407 9.52 0.54 -2.22
C TYR A 407 10.65 0.46 -3.26
N THR A 408 11.57 1.42 -3.21
CA THR A 408 12.61 1.56 -4.24
C THR A 408 13.88 0.82 -3.91
N ALA A 409 14.20 0.64 -2.62
CA ALA A 409 15.47 0.10 -2.17
C ALA A 409 15.75 -1.31 -2.71
N ALA A 410 14.72 -2.15 -2.88
CA ALA A 410 14.91 -3.48 -3.45
C ALA A 410 15.47 -3.42 -4.88
N GLY A 411 14.77 -2.75 -5.80
CA GLY A 411 15.14 -2.71 -7.22
C GLY A 411 16.27 -1.74 -7.57
N TYR A 412 16.47 -0.69 -6.76
CA TYR A 412 17.40 0.40 -7.07
C TYR A 412 18.66 0.43 -6.21
N VAL A 413 18.73 -0.38 -5.15
CA VAL A 413 19.92 -0.47 -4.28
C VAL A 413 20.31 -1.93 -4.05
N VAL A 414 19.42 -2.73 -3.46
CA VAL A 414 19.74 -4.11 -3.06
C VAL A 414 20.10 -4.96 -4.27
N VAL A 415 19.27 -4.99 -5.30
CA VAL A 415 19.57 -5.77 -6.52
C VAL A 415 20.85 -5.27 -7.22
N PRO A 416 21.05 -3.96 -7.46
CA PRO A 416 22.33 -3.45 -7.94
C PRO A 416 23.55 -3.88 -7.11
N LEU A 417 23.44 -3.85 -5.77
CA LEU A 417 24.52 -4.33 -4.89
C LEU A 417 24.78 -5.83 -5.05
N LEU A 418 23.72 -6.63 -5.21
CA LEU A 418 23.84 -8.05 -5.49
C LEU A 418 24.46 -8.32 -6.87
N VAL A 419 24.21 -7.48 -7.87
CA VAL A 419 24.89 -7.55 -9.18
C VAL A 419 26.40 -7.34 -9.04
N PHE A 420 26.85 -6.43 -8.18
CA PHE A 420 28.29 -6.30 -7.90
C PHE A 420 28.84 -7.51 -7.14
N ALA A 421 28.10 -8.00 -6.14
CA ALA A 421 28.51 -9.17 -5.38
C ALA A 421 28.65 -10.42 -6.26
N ASP A 422 27.75 -10.60 -7.24
CA ASP A 422 27.77 -11.69 -8.22
C ASP A 422 29.06 -11.72 -9.05
N ARG A 423 29.74 -10.58 -9.23
CA ARG A 423 31.06 -10.51 -9.90
C ARG A 423 32.20 -11.01 -9.03
N ALA A 424 32.05 -10.97 -7.71
CA ALA A 424 33.03 -11.46 -6.76
C ALA A 424 32.78 -12.93 -6.38
N VAL A 425 31.51 -13.31 -6.20
CA VAL A 425 31.07 -14.66 -5.85
C VAL A 425 29.83 -14.96 -6.66
N ALA A 426 29.84 -16.02 -7.47
CA ALA A 426 28.70 -16.37 -8.30
C ALA A 426 27.43 -16.55 -7.45
N LEU A 427 26.39 -15.80 -7.80
CA LEU A 427 25.04 -15.84 -7.21
C LEU A 427 24.05 -16.37 -8.27
N PRO A 428 24.11 -17.66 -8.63
CA PRO A 428 23.25 -18.23 -9.68
C PRO A 428 21.76 -18.15 -9.34
N TRP A 429 21.40 -17.95 -8.07
CA TRP A 429 20.02 -17.75 -7.62
C TRP A 429 19.49 -16.32 -7.82
N LEU A 430 20.38 -15.35 -8.08
CA LEU A 430 20.00 -13.98 -8.39
C LEU A 430 19.35 -13.89 -9.78
N TRP A 431 19.78 -14.76 -10.69
CA TRP A 431 19.41 -14.77 -12.09
C TRP A 431 18.61 -16.04 -12.44
N GLY A 432 17.41 -15.87 -13.02
CA GLY A 432 16.66 -16.98 -13.62
C GLY A 432 15.89 -17.88 -12.65
N GLN A 433 15.52 -19.06 -13.18
CA GLN A 433 14.77 -20.08 -12.46
C GLN A 433 15.68 -20.83 -11.49
N CYS A 434 15.18 -21.04 -10.28
CA CYS A 434 15.86 -21.79 -9.23
C CYS A 434 14.84 -22.70 -8.53
N GLY A 435 15.30 -23.76 -7.87
CA GLY A 435 14.41 -24.68 -7.16
C GLY A 435 13.58 -23.98 -6.08
N CYS A 436 12.44 -24.55 -5.68
CA CYS A 436 11.43 -23.90 -4.82
C CYS A 436 12.01 -23.21 -3.59
N VAL A 437 12.87 -23.90 -2.83
CA VAL A 437 13.49 -23.36 -1.62
C VAL A 437 14.32 -22.12 -1.93
N MET A 438 15.10 -22.16 -3.01
CA MET A 438 15.94 -21.06 -3.43
C MET A 438 15.12 -19.90 -4.01
N GLY A 439 14.02 -20.20 -4.72
CA GLY A 439 13.09 -19.21 -5.25
C GLY A 439 12.40 -18.39 -4.16
N VAL A 440 11.98 -19.05 -3.08
CA VAL A 440 11.46 -18.36 -1.89
C VAL A 440 12.60 -17.66 -1.13
N GLY A 441 13.76 -18.32 -1.01
CA GLY A 441 14.96 -17.77 -0.37
C GLY A 441 15.40 -16.45 -0.97
N ARG A 442 15.41 -16.32 -2.30
CA ARG A 442 15.67 -15.07 -3.03
C ARG A 442 14.76 -13.95 -2.56
N GLY A 443 13.44 -14.20 -2.55
CA GLY A 443 12.44 -13.23 -2.09
C GLY A 443 12.69 -12.80 -0.64
N VAL A 444 12.97 -13.74 0.25
CA VAL A 444 13.26 -13.46 1.68
C VAL A 444 14.54 -12.64 1.84
N ILE A 445 15.63 -13.00 1.17
CA ILE A 445 16.93 -12.32 1.27
C ILE A 445 16.82 -10.88 0.78
N VAL A 446 16.28 -10.67 -0.43
CA VAL A 446 16.14 -9.32 -1.01
C VAL A 446 15.26 -8.45 -0.12
N THR A 447 14.15 -9.01 0.39
CA THR A 447 13.23 -8.29 1.26
C THR A 447 13.87 -7.93 2.60
N LEU A 448 14.61 -8.86 3.23
CA LEU A 448 15.29 -8.59 4.49
C LEU A 448 16.36 -7.50 4.34
N LEU A 449 17.17 -7.57 3.27
CA LEU A 449 18.18 -6.54 2.98
C LEU A 449 17.52 -5.17 2.76
N MET A 450 16.42 -5.11 2.00
CA MET A 450 15.63 -3.89 1.82
C MET A 450 15.12 -3.35 3.18
N MET A 451 14.62 -4.23 4.04
CA MET A 451 14.09 -3.85 5.36
C MET A 451 15.19 -3.28 6.25
N LEU A 452 16.37 -3.91 6.30
CA LEU A 452 17.52 -3.45 7.07
C LEU A 452 18.04 -2.11 6.55
N PHE A 453 18.16 -1.97 5.22
CA PHE A 453 18.55 -0.72 4.58
C PHE A 453 17.58 0.42 4.93
N THR A 454 16.28 0.20 4.77
CA THR A 454 15.25 1.19 5.12
C THR A 454 15.28 1.54 6.61
N ALA A 455 15.46 0.52 7.47
CA ALA A 455 15.54 0.70 8.91
C ALA A 455 16.72 1.59 9.33
N ALA A 456 17.87 1.49 8.64
CA ALA A 456 19.01 2.37 8.88
C ALA A 456 18.66 3.85 8.67
N PHE A 457 18.03 4.20 7.54
CA PHE A 457 17.58 5.58 7.29
C PHE A 457 16.55 6.07 8.32
N THR A 458 15.56 5.24 8.63
CA THR A 458 14.52 5.60 9.61
C THR A 458 15.10 5.82 11.01
N ARG A 459 16.06 4.99 11.45
CA ARG A 459 16.77 5.16 12.73
C ARG A 459 17.63 6.43 12.75
N SER A 460 18.26 6.76 11.63
CA SER A 460 19.01 8.01 11.44
C SER A 460 18.11 9.24 11.28
N LYS A 461 16.78 9.11 11.41
CA LYS A 461 15.77 10.18 11.26
C LYS A 461 15.80 10.85 9.88
N ILE A 462 16.26 10.12 8.86
CA ILE A 462 16.25 10.55 7.46
C ILE A 462 14.97 10.01 6.82
N PHE A 463 14.08 10.91 6.41
CA PHE A 463 12.78 10.56 5.85
C PHE A 463 12.60 11.15 4.46
N TRP A 464 12.00 10.37 3.58
CA TRP A 464 11.48 10.86 2.30
C TRP A 464 10.08 11.44 2.49
N ARG A 465 9.88 12.68 2.02
CA ARG A 465 8.60 13.40 2.14
C ARG A 465 8.19 14.02 0.81
N THR A 466 6.94 13.81 0.45
CA THR A 466 6.24 14.48 -0.66
C THR A 466 5.68 15.84 -0.24
#